data_AF-A0A2T4B0X1-F1
#
_entry.id   AF-A0A2T4B0X1-F1
#
_cell.length_a   1.000
_cell.length_b   1.000
_cell.length_c   1.000
_cell.angle_alpha   90.00
_cell.angle_beta   90.00
_cell.angle_gamma   90.00
#
_symmetry.space_group_name_H-M   'P 1'
#
loop_
_entity.id
_entity.type
_entity.pdbx_description
1 polymer ?
#
loop_
_entity_poly.entity_id
_entity_poly.type
_entity_poly.pdbx_seq_one_letter_code
_entity_poly.pdbx_strand_id
1 'polypeptide(L)'
;MTLYKPGQVPGYEWTQRWNKNSSDPIQLWASREVKVIYISVGFSNRYMPLQVRRFVPRDGDKLERTWDYQGTKKSVTIPPYALIDLEAGKSAYTRYIRDSMTDIFRNMLGDSDNLLYKTYLQAWHMWKDPATPPETFELLNWTLRLWIAVRLSTTSAFIAGKEKLGMTSDILDDTSPNPGKIPLPPVLGAQMDMILIQHIQTKLRHELLDNLQKVMLKNKPSSWLVTYLVAFILLHNVALITKHDAGYARKHGMNRRFAREGKVQEYHLGANIILAHFHYCNKGVAPFSDECEDQDLRTLAHLDEDKIQFVRATRAYVQRHKRDWEQLRARGEYENDFYFVSQLFDEKWHPRNTVW
;
A
#
# COMPACT_ATOMS: atom_id res chain seq x y z
N MET A 1 -7.95 3.68 13.31
CA MET A 1 -7.72 3.98 11.89
C MET A 1 -7.40 2.71 11.10
N THR A 2 -8.11 2.48 9.99
CA THR A 2 -7.85 1.39 9.04
C THR A 2 -6.88 1.91 7.96
N LEU A 3 -5.80 1.18 7.66
CA LEU A 3 -4.73 1.62 6.73
C LEU A 3 -4.53 0.67 5.54
N TYR A 4 -5.31 -0.40 5.46
CA TYR A 4 -5.18 -1.44 4.45
C TYR A 4 -6.51 -2.19 4.23
N LYS A 5 -6.61 -3.01 3.17
CA LYS A 5 -7.80 -3.82 2.91
C LYS A 5 -7.94 -4.95 3.94
N PRO A 6 -9.10 -5.14 4.58
CA PRO A 6 -9.25 -6.14 5.64
C PRO A 6 -9.27 -7.59 5.14
N GLY A 7 -9.35 -7.81 3.82
CA GLY A 7 -9.48 -9.14 3.23
C GLY A 7 -10.03 -9.08 1.80
N GLN A 8 -10.61 -10.19 1.37
CA GLN A 8 -11.28 -10.32 0.08
C GLN A 8 -12.64 -9.58 0.11
N VAL A 9 -13.16 -9.23 -1.07
CA VAL A 9 -14.49 -8.62 -1.17
C VAL A 9 -15.54 -9.69 -0.88
N PRO A 10 -16.54 -9.44 -0.02
CA PRO A 10 -17.62 -10.38 0.23
C PRO A 10 -18.28 -10.87 -1.07
N GLY A 11 -18.42 -12.19 -1.23
CA GLY A 11 -18.93 -12.86 -2.45
C GLY A 11 -17.87 -13.07 -3.54
N TYR A 12 -16.66 -12.53 -3.37
CA TYR A 12 -15.54 -12.66 -4.30
C TYR A 12 -14.37 -13.41 -3.65
N GLU A 13 -14.64 -14.24 -2.65
CA GLU A 13 -13.64 -15.04 -1.96
C GLU A 13 -13.02 -16.08 -2.90
N TRP A 14 -11.73 -16.35 -2.74
CA TRP A 14 -11.03 -17.41 -3.51
C TRP A 14 -11.18 -18.78 -2.86
N THR A 15 -11.45 -18.82 -1.57
CA THR A 15 -11.68 -20.06 -0.83
C THR A 15 -12.44 -19.76 0.45
N GLN A 16 -13.25 -20.73 0.90
CA GLN A 16 -13.88 -20.74 2.21
C GLN A 16 -13.09 -21.57 3.23
N ARG A 17 -11.83 -21.92 2.92
CA ARG A 17 -10.96 -22.70 3.81
C ARG A 17 -10.63 -22.00 5.12
N TRP A 18 -10.38 -20.71 5.02
CA TRP A 18 -9.90 -19.90 6.13
C TRP A 18 -10.91 -18.81 6.43
N ASN A 19 -11.33 -18.74 7.68
CA ASN A 19 -12.06 -17.60 8.21
C ASN A 19 -11.08 -16.69 8.98
N LYS A 20 -11.58 -15.63 9.63
CA LYS A 20 -10.71 -14.66 10.33
C LYS A 20 -9.82 -15.27 11.43
N ASN A 21 -10.12 -16.48 11.91
CA ASN A 21 -9.45 -17.11 13.05
C ASN A 21 -8.75 -18.44 12.73
N SER A 22 -8.82 -18.94 11.49
CA SER A 22 -8.16 -20.19 11.09
C SER A 22 -7.17 -19.93 9.96
N SER A 23 -5.94 -20.40 10.16
CA SER A 23 -4.86 -20.42 9.18
C SER A 23 -4.36 -21.85 8.96
N ASP A 24 -5.25 -22.83 9.10
CA ASP A 24 -4.85 -24.24 9.09
C ASP A 24 -4.18 -24.61 7.77
N PRO A 25 -3.04 -25.33 7.80
CA PRO A 25 -2.37 -25.73 6.59
C PRO A 25 -3.26 -26.67 5.78
N ILE A 26 -3.01 -26.72 4.46
CA ILE A 26 -3.68 -27.69 3.59
C ILE A 26 -3.31 -29.10 4.05
N GLN A 27 -4.34 -29.88 4.40
CA GLN A 27 -4.18 -31.24 4.92
C GLN A 27 -4.11 -32.29 3.80
N LEU A 28 -4.98 -32.15 2.78
CA LEU A 28 -5.14 -33.15 1.73
C LEU A 28 -4.46 -32.71 0.42
N TRP A 29 -3.36 -33.39 0.08
CA TRP A 29 -2.56 -33.13 -1.11
C TRP A 29 -2.82 -34.17 -2.20
N ALA A 30 -3.01 -33.72 -3.43
CA ALA A 30 -3.24 -34.57 -4.61
C ALA A 30 -1.93 -35.12 -5.21
N SER A 31 -0.79 -34.52 -4.85
CA SER A 31 0.54 -34.96 -5.29
C SER A 31 1.59 -34.73 -4.20
N ARG A 32 2.60 -35.60 -4.17
CA ARG A 32 3.81 -35.42 -3.35
C ARG A 32 4.83 -34.48 -4.01
N GLU A 33 4.67 -34.19 -5.29
CA GLU A 33 5.57 -33.36 -6.10
C GLU A 33 5.62 -31.92 -5.58
N VAL A 34 6.80 -31.47 -5.16
CA VAL A 34 7.07 -30.08 -4.79
C VAL A 34 7.51 -29.31 -6.03
N LYS A 35 6.84 -28.19 -6.30
CA LYS A 35 7.25 -27.25 -7.34
C LYS A 35 7.71 -25.94 -6.73
N VAL A 36 8.74 -25.34 -7.32
CA VAL A 36 9.20 -23.99 -6.94
C VAL A 36 8.75 -23.00 -8.00
N ILE A 37 7.91 -22.06 -7.61
CA ILE A 37 7.49 -20.95 -8.46
C ILE A 37 8.14 -19.65 -8.01
N TYR A 38 8.25 -18.71 -8.95
CA TYR A 38 8.75 -17.37 -8.70
C TYR A 38 7.65 -16.37 -8.98
N ILE A 39 7.32 -15.53 -8.00
CA ILE A 39 6.25 -14.55 -8.09
C ILE A 39 6.83 -13.15 -8.25
N SER A 40 6.22 -12.34 -9.12
CA SER A 40 6.47 -10.91 -9.24
C SER A 40 5.19 -10.10 -9.02
N VAL A 41 5.35 -8.91 -8.45
CA VAL A 41 4.31 -7.87 -8.35
C VAL A 41 4.52 -6.74 -9.36
N GLY A 42 5.47 -6.87 -10.29
CA GLY A 42 5.68 -5.94 -11.40
C GLY A 42 6.45 -4.65 -11.08
N PHE A 43 6.70 -4.33 -9.81
CA PHE A 43 7.36 -3.08 -9.38
C PHE A 43 8.81 -3.23 -8.91
N SER A 44 9.39 -4.43 -9.01
CA SER A 44 10.81 -4.69 -8.77
C SER A 44 11.25 -5.87 -9.62
N ASN A 45 12.53 -5.89 -9.98
CA ASN A 45 13.17 -7.02 -10.68
C ASN A 45 13.38 -8.23 -9.76
N ARG A 46 13.05 -8.11 -8.48
CA ARG A 46 13.11 -9.21 -7.52
C ARG A 46 11.91 -10.12 -7.67
N TYR A 47 12.17 -11.41 -7.53
CA TYR A 47 11.15 -12.44 -7.48
C TYR A 47 11.07 -13.07 -6.09
N MET A 48 9.87 -13.50 -5.70
CA MET A 48 9.64 -14.22 -4.46
C MET A 48 9.54 -15.72 -4.75
N PRO A 49 10.49 -16.55 -4.29
CA PRO A 49 10.42 -18.00 -4.48
C PRO A 49 9.42 -18.60 -3.49
N LEU A 50 8.52 -19.47 -3.97
CA LEU A 50 7.60 -20.23 -3.13
C LEU A 50 7.58 -21.70 -3.52
N GLN A 51 7.49 -22.57 -2.52
CA GLN A 51 7.26 -23.99 -2.71
C GLN A 51 5.78 -24.31 -2.66
N VAL A 52 5.26 -24.94 -3.71
CA VAL A 52 3.84 -25.25 -3.86
C VAL A 52 3.63 -26.73 -4.17
N ARG A 53 2.48 -27.25 -3.77
CA ARG A 53 2.01 -28.62 -4.08
C ARG A 53 0.59 -28.56 -4.61
N ARG A 54 0.21 -29.59 -5.37
CA ARG A 54 -1.17 -29.73 -5.85
C ARG A 54 -2.04 -30.28 -4.72
N PHE A 55 -3.11 -29.58 -4.36
CA PHE A 55 -4.04 -30.01 -3.31
C PHE A 55 -5.30 -30.66 -3.91
N VAL A 56 -6.05 -31.38 -3.08
CA VAL A 56 -7.39 -31.89 -3.45
C VAL A 56 -8.42 -30.78 -3.19
N PRO A 57 -9.08 -30.23 -4.23
CA PRO A 57 -10.11 -29.22 -4.07
C PRO A 57 -11.27 -29.70 -3.22
N ARG A 58 -11.91 -28.77 -2.50
CA ARG A 58 -13.16 -29.01 -1.80
C ARG A 58 -14.17 -27.93 -2.13
N ASP A 59 -15.41 -28.12 -1.71
CA ASP A 59 -16.44 -27.11 -1.90
C ASP A 59 -16.03 -25.75 -1.29
N GLY A 60 -16.38 -24.68 -2.00
CA GLY A 60 -15.95 -23.32 -1.69
C GLY A 60 -14.55 -22.92 -2.18
N ASP A 61 -13.73 -23.82 -2.75
CA ASP A 61 -12.48 -23.43 -3.43
C ASP A 61 -12.74 -22.96 -4.86
N LYS A 62 -12.29 -21.75 -5.20
CA LYS A 62 -12.31 -21.31 -6.60
C LYS A 62 -11.16 -21.95 -7.37
N LEU A 63 -11.51 -22.54 -8.51
CA LEU A 63 -10.58 -23.13 -9.48
C LEU A 63 -10.59 -22.36 -10.81
N GLU A 64 -11.12 -21.14 -10.81
CA GLU A 64 -11.18 -20.29 -11.97
C GLU A 64 -10.72 -18.86 -11.66
N ARG A 65 -10.20 -18.20 -12.69
CA ARG A 65 -10.00 -16.74 -12.71
C ARG A 65 -11.06 -16.15 -13.63
N THR A 66 -11.63 -15.02 -13.23
CA THR A 66 -12.72 -14.36 -13.94
C THR A 66 -12.45 -12.86 -14.10
N TRP A 67 -12.94 -12.30 -15.20
CA TRP A 67 -12.91 -10.87 -15.49
C TRP A 67 -14.15 -10.49 -16.33
N ASP A 68 -14.51 -9.20 -16.31
CA ASP A 68 -15.49 -8.66 -17.24
C ASP A 68 -14.81 -8.17 -18.52
N TYR A 69 -15.41 -8.47 -19.67
CA TYR A 69 -15.05 -7.89 -20.95
C TYR A 69 -16.32 -7.43 -21.66
N GLN A 70 -16.50 -6.11 -21.76
CA GLN A 70 -17.66 -5.49 -22.41
C GLN A 70 -19.02 -5.99 -21.84
N GLY A 71 -19.11 -6.15 -20.52
CA GLY A 71 -20.31 -6.65 -19.84
C GLY A 71 -20.48 -8.18 -19.90
N THR A 72 -19.56 -8.90 -20.54
CA THR A 72 -19.54 -10.36 -20.57
C THR A 72 -18.50 -10.90 -19.60
N LYS A 73 -18.95 -11.75 -18.67
CA LYS A 73 -18.05 -12.46 -17.76
C LYS A 73 -17.25 -13.53 -18.51
N LYS A 74 -15.93 -13.39 -18.52
CA LYS A 74 -14.97 -14.38 -19.01
C LYS A 74 -14.39 -15.19 -17.86
N SER A 75 -13.95 -16.42 -18.12
CA SER A 75 -13.28 -17.25 -17.13
C SER A 75 -12.26 -18.21 -17.73
N VAL A 76 -11.32 -18.66 -16.89
CA VAL A 76 -10.34 -19.70 -17.23
C VAL A 76 -10.06 -20.60 -16.02
N THR A 77 -9.92 -21.90 -16.25
CA THR A 77 -9.60 -22.88 -15.21
C THR A 77 -8.13 -22.79 -14.79
N ILE A 78 -7.89 -22.80 -13.48
CA ILE A 78 -6.56 -22.69 -12.86
C ILE A 78 -6.27 -23.95 -12.03
N PRO A 79 -5.07 -24.54 -12.13
CA PRO A 79 -4.73 -25.74 -11.38
C PRO A 79 -4.71 -25.50 -9.86
N PRO A 80 -5.13 -26.49 -9.06
CA PRO A 80 -5.26 -26.35 -7.61
C PRO A 80 -3.92 -26.52 -6.90
N TYR A 81 -3.10 -25.47 -6.93
CA TYR A 81 -1.86 -25.41 -6.16
C TYR A 81 -2.00 -24.50 -4.94
N ALA A 82 -1.31 -24.88 -3.87
CA ALA A 82 -1.27 -24.14 -2.61
C ALA A 82 0.16 -24.15 -2.04
N LEU A 83 0.45 -23.16 -1.20
CA LEU A 83 1.71 -23.01 -0.47
C LEU A 83 1.85 -24.15 0.53
N ILE A 84 3.04 -24.76 0.57
CA ILE A 84 3.36 -25.88 1.48
C ILE A 84 3.59 -25.38 2.90
N ASP A 85 4.32 -24.27 3.04
CA ASP A 85 4.75 -23.71 4.33
C ASP A 85 4.42 -22.22 4.39
N LEU A 86 3.48 -21.87 5.28
CA LEU A 86 3.04 -20.50 5.51
C LEU A 86 4.14 -19.62 6.13
N GLU A 87 4.98 -20.16 7.00
CA GLU A 87 6.08 -19.41 7.64
C GLU A 87 7.22 -19.15 6.64
N ALA A 88 7.48 -20.07 5.72
CA ALA A 88 8.36 -19.82 4.59
C ALA A 88 7.82 -18.67 3.71
N GLY A 89 6.50 -18.65 3.43
CA GLY A 89 5.86 -17.55 2.70
C GLY A 89 5.98 -16.20 3.41
N LYS A 90 5.75 -16.18 4.73
CA LYS A 90 5.91 -14.98 5.57
C LYS A 90 7.36 -14.47 5.59
N SER A 91 8.32 -15.39 5.67
CA SER A 91 9.75 -15.06 5.58
C SER A 91 10.11 -14.48 4.21
N ALA A 92 9.57 -15.06 3.13
CA ALA A 92 9.76 -14.57 1.78
C ALA A 92 9.19 -13.16 1.60
N TYR A 93 7.98 -12.89 2.11
CA TYR A 93 7.41 -11.54 2.12
C TYR A 93 8.22 -10.54 2.93
N THR A 94 8.66 -10.91 4.13
CA THR A 94 9.43 -10.02 5.01
C THR A 94 10.73 -9.59 4.34
N ARG A 95 11.42 -10.53 3.70
CA ARG A 95 12.62 -10.25 2.90
C ARG A 95 12.30 -9.36 1.69
N TYR A 96 11.26 -9.71 0.94
CA TYR A 96 10.83 -8.95 -0.24
C TYR A 96 10.52 -7.49 0.11
N ILE A 97 9.74 -7.26 1.17
CA ILE A 97 9.37 -5.90 1.64
C ILE A 97 10.62 -5.06 1.92
N ARG A 98 11.63 -5.64 2.58
CA ARG A 98 12.88 -4.93 2.90
C ARG A 98 13.70 -4.65 1.64
N ASP A 99 13.84 -5.64 0.76
CA ASP A 99 14.81 -5.60 -0.33
C ASP A 99 14.30 -4.87 -1.59
N SER A 100 12.99 -4.64 -1.70
CA SER A 100 12.35 -4.04 -2.89
C SER A 100 11.97 -2.56 -2.76
N MET A 101 12.17 -1.92 -1.59
CA MET A 101 11.67 -0.58 -1.30
C MET A 101 12.00 0.46 -2.38
N THR A 102 13.28 0.60 -2.71
CA THR A 102 13.75 1.66 -3.64
C THR A 102 13.29 1.41 -5.07
N ASP A 103 13.23 0.16 -5.51
CA ASP A 103 12.67 -0.20 -6.82
C ASP A 103 11.19 0.17 -6.89
N ILE A 104 10.43 -0.14 -5.84
CA ILE A 104 9.00 0.16 -5.79
C ILE A 104 8.77 1.67 -5.79
N PHE A 105 9.57 2.45 -5.06
CA PHE A 105 9.47 3.91 -5.09
C PHE A 105 9.68 4.46 -6.50
N ARG A 106 10.76 4.02 -7.18
CA ARG A 106 11.07 4.45 -8.54
C ARG A 106 9.96 4.10 -9.54
N ASN A 107 9.36 2.92 -9.39
CA ASN A 107 8.37 2.43 -10.36
C ASN A 107 6.93 2.88 -10.05
N MET A 108 6.63 3.34 -8.82
CA MET A 108 5.26 3.71 -8.42
C MET A 108 5.05 5.19 -8.13
N LEU A 109 6.09 5.96 -7.78
CA LEU A 109 5.94 7.35 -7.31
C LEU A 109 6.23 8.40 -8.39
N GLY A 110 6.45 7.95 -9.63
CA GLY A 110 6.79 8.79 -10.77
C GLY A 110 8.26 9.21 -10.78
N ASP A 111 8.49 10.29 -11.52
CA ASP A 111 9.76 10.88 -11.88
C ASP A 111 10.52 11.38 -10.64
N SER A 112 11.85 11.52 -10.76
CA SER A 112 12.70 12.00 -9.66
C SER A 112 12.34 13.41 -9.18
N ASP A 113 11.67 14.21 -10.01
CA ASP A 113 11.23 15.55 -9.67
C ASP A 113 9.87 15.64 -8.97
N ASN A 114 9.12 14.54 -8.95
CA ASN A 114 7.81 14.47 -8.31
C ASN A 114 7.94 14.57 -6.77
N LEU A 115 7.06 15.35 -6.15
CA LEU A 115 7.02 15.51 -4.69
C LEU A 115 6.80 14.17 -3.96
N LEU A 116 6.02 13.25 -4.53
CA LEU A 116 5.83 11.91 -3.98
C LEU A 116 7.17 11.19 -3.89
N TYR A 117 7.90 11.09 -5.01
CA TYR A 117 9.20 10.41 -5.04
C TYR A 117 10.20 11.04 -4.06
N LYS A 118 10.36 12.37 -4.10
CA LYS A 118 11.28 13.11 -3.21
C LYS A 118 10.95 12.89 -1.73
N THR A 119 9.68 12.90 -1.36
CA THR A 119 9.24 12.72 0.03
C THR A 119 9.52 11.31 0.55
N TYR A 120 9.24 10.28 -0.27
CA TYR A 120 9.55 8.89 0.11
C TYR A 120 11.05 8.63 0.16
N LEU A 121 11.80 9.22 -0.76
CA LEU A 121 13.25 9.12 -0.77
C LEU A 121 13.87 9.77 0.47
N GLN A 122 13.38 10.95 0.88
CA GLN A 122 13.79 11.61 2.12
C GLN A 122 13.51 10.73 3.35
N ALA A 123 12.32 10.13 3.44
CA ALA A 123 11.96 9.19 4.50
C ALA A 123 12.89 7.96 4.53
N TRP A 124 13.25 7.44 3.34
CA TRP A 124 14.18 6.33 3.23
C TRP A 124 15.61 6.70 3.63
N HIS A 125 16.10 7.89 3.24
CA HIS A 125 17.41 8.38 3.65
C HIS A 125 17.51 8.52 5.18
N MET A 126 16.51 9.14 5.81
CA MET A 126 16.43 9.21 7.27
C MET A 126 16.37 7.82 7.92
N TRP A 127 15.60 6.89 7.36
CA TRP A 127 15.53 5.52 7.87
C TRP A 127 16.87 4.77 7.78
N LYS A 128 17.71 5.10 6.80
CA LYS A 128 19.02 4.47 6.58
C LYS A 128 20.16 5.13 7.33
N ASP A 129 19.99 6.37 7.76
CA ASP A 129 21.00 7.16 8.46
C ASP A 129 21.21 6.63 9.90
N PRO A 130 22.42 6.17 10.26
CA PRO A 130 22.74 5.74 11.63
C PRO A 130 22.63 6.85 12.68
N ALA A 131 22.68 8.12 12.28
CA ALA A 131 22.52 9.26 13.19
C ALA A 131 21.04 9.54 13.54
N THR A 132 20.10 8.89 12.86
CA THR A 132 18.66 9.07 13.12
C THR A 132 18.28 8.61 14.52
N PRO A 133 17.58 9.44 15.32
CA PRO A 133 17.14 9.06 16.66
C PRO A 133 16.29 7.78 16.65
N PRO A 134 16.41 6.88 17.66
CA PRO A 134 15.69 5.60 17.68
C PRO A 134 14.18 5.72 17.45
N GLU A 135 13.52 6.70 18.09
CA GLU A 135 12.08 6.94 17.93
C GLU A 135 11.70 7.32 16.48
N THR A 136 12.56 8.10 15.80
CA THR A 136 12.37 8.47 14.39
C THR A 136 12.62 7.28 13.47
N PHE A 137 13.68 6.52 13.73
CA PHE A 137 14.02 5.31 12.98
C PHE A 137 12.89 4.29 13.02
N GLU A 138 12.36 3.98 14.21
CA GLU A 138 11.28 3.01 14.39
C GLU A 138 10.02 3.45 13.66
N LEU A 139 9.63 4.72 13.80
CA LEU A 139 8.44 5.24 13.14
C LEU A 139 8.54 5.16 11.62
N LEU A 140 9.68 5.53 11.04
CA LEU A 140 9.93 5.41 9.60
C LEU A 140 9.98 3.95 9.15
N ASN A 141 10.62 3.07 9.93
CA ASN A 141 10.69 1.63 9.66
C ASN A 141 9.29 1.01 9.57
N TRP A 142 8.42 1.29 10.53
CA TRP A 142 7.03 0.80 10.51
C TRP A 142 6.24 1.38 9.34
N THR A 143 6.38 2.67 9.09
CA THR A 143 5.68 3.38 8.00
C THR A 143 6.04 2.83 6.62
N LEU A 144 7.34 2.77 6.29
CA LEU A 144 7.82 2.33 4.99
C LEU A 144 7.49 0.86 4.74
N ARG A 145 7.71 -0.01 5.74
CA ARG A 145 7.38 -1.44 5.62
C ARG A 145 5.88 -1.66 5.47
N LEU A 146 5.05 -0.92 6.22
CA LEU A 146 3.60 -1.00 6.07
C LEU A 146 3.20 -0.58 4.67
N TRP A 147 3.68 0.56 4.19
CA TRP A 147 3.32 1.07 2.86
C TRP A 147 3.60 0.03 1.76
N ILE A 148 4.80 -0.54 1.75
CA ILE A 148 5.15 -1.61 0.79
C ILE A 148 4.25 -2.82 0.98
N ALA A 149 4.04 -3.29 2.21
CA ALA A 149 3.18 -4.44 2.47
C ALA A 149 1.76 -4.22 1.93
N VAL A 150 1.20 -3.02 2.06
CA VAL A 150 -0.13 -2.66 1.51
C VAL A 150 -0.11 -2.64 -0.02
N ARG A 151 0.97 -2.16 -0.65
CA ARG A 151 1.11 -2.25 -2.12
C ARG A 151 1.08 -3.70 -2.59
N LEU A 152 1.74 -4.62 -1.88
CA LEU A 152 1.76 -6.05 -2.23
C LEU A 152 0.38 -6.69 -2.16
N SER A 153 -0.50 -6.28 -1.23
CA SER A 153 -1.86 -6.82 -1.17
C SER A 153 -2.84 -6.13 -2.13
N THR A 154 -2.51 -4.94 -2.64
CA THR A 154 -3.37 -4.17 -3.56
C THR A 154 -2.88 -4.15 -5.00
N THR A 155 -1.89 -5.01 -5.31
CA THR A 155 -1.35 -5.22 -6.66
C THR A 155 -1.53 -6.68 -7.04
N SER A 156 -1.84 -6.94 -8.30
CA SER A 156 -1.90 -8.32 -8.80
C SER A 156 -0.49 -8.91 -8.90
N ALA A 157 -0.30 -10.08 -8.32
CA ALA A 157 0.93 -10.85 -8.42
C ALA A 157 0.79 -11.96 -9.46
N PHE A 158 1.87 -12.24 -10.19
CA PHE A 158 1.90 -13.22 -11.27
C PHE A 158 3.10 -14.15 -11.13
N ILE A 159 2.96 -15.39 -11.62
CA ILE A 159 4.08 -16.31 -11.77
C ILE A 159 4.94 -15.80 -12.93
N ALA A 160 6.23 -15.60 -12.64
CA ALA A 160 7.21 -15.05 -13.58
C ALA A 160 8.42 -15.98 -13.79
N GLY A 161 8.42 -17.15 -13.15
CA GLY A 161 9.46 -18.18 -13.34
C GLY A 161 9.22 -19.11 -14.52
N LYS A 162 10.17 -20.03 -14.76
CA LYS A 162 10.07 -21.09 -15.78
C LYS A 162 8.93 -22.07 -15.49
N GLU A 163 8.75 -22.44 -14.21
CA GLU A 163 7.65 -23.30 -13.77
C GLU A 163 6.33 -22.49 -13.75
N LYS A 164 5.38 -22.91 -14.59
CA LYS A 164 4.07 -22.26 -14.79
C LYS A 164 2.88 -23.10 -14.31
N LEU A 165 3.14 -24.16 -13.54
CA LEU A 165 2.16 -25.09 -12.98
C LEU A 165 1.30 -25.77 -14.05
N GLY A 166 1.84 -25.95 -15.26
CA GLY A 166 1.12 -26.51 -16.41
C GLY A 166 0.18 -25.53 -17.12
N MET A 167 0.16 -24.26 -16.72
CA MET A 167 -0.60 -23.22 -17.42
C MET A 167 0.12 -22.77 -18.69
N THR A 168 -0.63 -22.54 -19.76
CA THR A 168 -0.10 -21.98 -21.01
C THR A 168 0.21 -20.50 -20.85
N SER A 169 1.06 -19.96 -21.74
CA SER A 169 1.48 -18.55 -21.67
C SER A 169 0.36 -17.55 -21.98
N ASP A 170 -0.67 -18.01 -22.68
CA ASP A 170 -1.84 -17.28 -23.14
C ASP A 170 -3.10 -17.56 -22.30
N ILE A 171 -2.95 -18.20 -21.13
CA ILE A 171 -4.07 -18.54 -20.25
C ILE A 171 -4.95 -17.34 -19.87
N LEU A 172 -4.34 -16.15 -19.81
CA LEU A 172 -5.04 -14.88 -19.82
C LEU A 172 -4.94 -14.31 -21.23
N ASP A 173 -6.05 -14.37 -21.96
CA ASP A 173 -6.16 -13.90 -23.34
C ASP A 173 -6.09 -12.37 -23.45
N ASP A 174 -6.20 -11.86 -24.69
CA ASP A 174 -6.18 -10.44 -25.02
C ASP A 174 -7.38 -9.65 -24.48
N THR A 175 -8.46 -10.32 -24.10
CA THR A 175 -9.62 -9.71 -23.43
C THR A 175 -9.38 -9.48 -21.93
N SER A 176 -8.39 -10.15 -21.36
CA SER A 176 -7.99 -9.97 -19.97
C SER A 176 -7.28 -8.63 -19.76
N PRO A 177 -7.45 -7.97 -18.60
CA PRO A 177 -6.62 -6.80 -18.26
C PRO A 177 -5.13 -7.14 -18.04
N ASN A 178 -4.75 -8.42 -18.07
CA ASN A 178 -3.36 -8.86 -17.86
C ASN A 178 -2.98 -9.94 -18.89
N PRO A 179 -3.03 -9.62 -20.20
CA PRO A 179 -2.79 -10.61 -21.25
C PRO A 179 -1.38 -11.17 -21.16
N GLY A 180 -1.23 -12.46 -21.43
CA GLY A 180 0.07 -13.15 -21.44
C GLY A 180 0.72 -13.33 -20.06
N LYS A 181 0.04 -12.98 -18.96
CA LYS A 181 0.52 -13.20 -17.59
C LYS A 181 0.02 -14.53 -17.04
N ILE A 182 0.81 -15.15 -16.18
CA ILE A 182 0.42 -16.39 -15.48
C ILE A 182 -0.15 -16.03 -14.10
N PRO A 183 -1.46 -16.20 -13.86
CA PRO A 183 -2.07 -15.84 -12.59
C PRO A 183 -1.63 -16.80 -11.48
N LEU A 184 -1.65 -16.33 -10.23
CA LEU A 184 -1.58 -17.24 -9.10
C LEU A 184 -2.84 -18.13 -9.02
N PRO A 185 -2.72 -19.41 -8.65
CA PRO A 185 -3.83 -20.22 -8.17
C PRO A 185 -4.68 -19.47 -7.14
N PRO A 186 -6.03 -19.53 -7.19
CA PRO A 186 -6.88 -18.76 -6.27
C PRO A 186 -6.61 -19.06 -4.80
N VAL A 187 -6.49 -20.35 -4.42
CA VAL A 187 -6.20 -20.76 -3.04
C VAL A 187 -4.81 -20.30 -2.59
N LEU A 188 -3.78 -20.42 -3.44
CA LEU A 188 -2.47 -19.83 -3.17
C LEU A 188 -2.57 -18.31 -2.95
N GLY A 189 -3.31 -17.61 -3.82
CA GLY A 189 -3.55 -16.18 -3.68
C GLY A 189 -4.20 -15.81 -2.34
N ALA A 190 -5.14 -16.63 -1.86
CA ALA A 190 -5.75 -16.44 -0.54
C ALA A 190 -4.74 -16.66 0.61
N GLN A 191 -3.88 -17.67 0.55
CA GLN A 191 -2.81 -17.85 1.55
C GLN A 191 -1.86 -16.65 1.57
N MET A 192 -1.50 -16.16 0.38
CA MET A 192 -0.61 -15.01 0.23
C MET A 192 -1.24 -13.72 0.78
N ASP A 193 -2.53 -13.49 0.54
CA ASP A 193 -3.30 -12.40 1.13
C ASP A 193 -3.39 -12.53 2.66
N MET A 194 -3.65 -13.75 3.17
CA MET A 194 -3.72 -14.04 4.60
C MET A 194 -2.40 -13.73 5.30
N ILE A 195 -1.27 -14.21 4.75
CA ILE A 195 0.08 -13.92 5.26
C ILE A 195 0.34 -12.41 5.32
N LEU A 196 0.08 -11.68 4.24
CA LEU A 196 0.29 -10.24 4.20
C LEU A 196 -0.61 -9.51 5.20
N ILE A 197 -1.91 -9.76 5.18
CA ILE A 197 -2.88 -8.97 5.94
C ILE A 197 -2.80 -9.33 7.43
N GLN A 198 -2.97 -10.60 7.75
CA GLN A 198 -3.11 -11.04 9.15
C GLN A 198 -1.77 -11.05 9.88
N HIS A 199 -0.72 -11.60 9.27
CA HIS A 199 0.55 -11.83 9.97
C HIS A 199 1.57 -10.70 9.84
N ILE A 200 1.44 -9.82 8.83
CA ILE A 200 2.39 -8.73 8.59
C ILE A 200 1.74 -7.36 8.82
N GLN A 201 0.73 -6.99 8.04
CA GLN A 201 0.12 -5.66 8.07
C GLN A 201 -0.55 -5.35 9.42
N THR A 202 -1.18 -6.33 10.08
CA THR A 202 -1.76 -6.15 11.43
C THR A 202 -0.72 -5.66 12.43
N LYS A 203 0.44 -6.32 12.50
CA LYS A 203 1.52 -5.93 13.41
C LYS A 203 2.08 -4.55 13.03
N LEU A 204 2.43 -4.36 11.76
CA LEU A 204 3.01 -3.10 11.29
C LEU A 204 2.09 -1.90 11.56
N ARG A 205 0.77 -2.06 11.36
CA ARG A 205 -0.23 -1.03 11.66
C ARG A 205 -0.30 -0.73 13.16
N HIS A 206 -0.32 -1.75 14.00
CA HIS A 206 -0.43 -1.55 15.44
C HIS A 206 0.76 -0.74 15.96
N GLU A 207 1.98 -1.18 15.65
CA GLU A 207 3.22 -0.51 16.05
C GLU A 207 3.30 0.92 15.50
N LEU A 208 2.96 1.11 14.22
CA LEU A 208 2.95 2.43 13.59
C LEU A 208 2.02 3.40 14.34
N LEU A 209 0.78 3.01 14.58
CA LEU A 209 -0.22 3.91 15.15
C LEU A 209 0.11 4.28 16.60
N ASP A 210 0.58 3.32 17.39
CA ASP A 210 1.01 3.56 18.76
C ASP A 210 2.19 4.54 18.82
N ASN A 211 3.22 4.32 17.98
CA ASN A 211 4.38 5.20 17.94
C ASN A 211 4.06 6.59 17.35
N LEU A 212 3.23 6.66 16.30
CA LEU A 212 2.80 7.93 15.73
C LEU A 212 2.02 8.76 16.75
N GLN A 213 1.12 8.13 17.50
CA GLN A 213 0.37 8.81 18.55
C GLN A 213 1.31 9.36 19.64
N LYS A 214 2.31 8.57 20.08
CA LYS A 214 3.30 9.01 21.07
C LYS A 214 4.11 10.21 20.58
N VAL A 215 4.60 10.18 19.34
CA VAL A 215 5.36 11.29 18.74
C VAL A 215 4.49 12.55 18.62
N MET A 216 3.27 12.41 18.09
CA MET A 216 2.35 13.53 17.94
C MET A 216 1.94 14.16 19.29
N LEU A 217 1.72 13.34 20.33
CA LEU A 217 1.38 13.84 21.67
C LEU A 217 2.53 14.58 22.36
N LYS A 218 3.78 14.14 22.14
CA LYS A 218 4.96 14.86 22.65
C LYS A 218 5.13 16.23 21.99
N ASN A 219 4.65 16.39 20.76
CA ASN A 219 4.66 17.62 19.96
C ASN A 219 5.99 18.38 20.00
N LYS A 220 7.11 17.65 19.87
CA LYS A 220 8.44 18.27 19.88
C LYS A 220 8.72 18.93 18.53
N PRO A 221 9.22 20.17 18.48
CA PRO A 221 9.60 20.81 17.22
C PRO A 221 10.60 19.97 16.39
N SER A 222 11.52 19.28 17.05
CA SER A 222 12.50 18.38 16.42
C SER A 222 11.90 17.13 15.76
N SER A 223 10.67 16.73 16.10
CA SER A 223 9.97 15.61 15.45
C SER A 223 9.10 16.05 14.27
N TRP A 224 9.12 17.33 13.90
CA TRP A 224 8.27 17.87 12.85
C TRP A 224 8.46 17.14 11.52
N LEU A 225 9.70 17.02 11.04
CA LEU A 225 9.97 16.48 9.71
C LEU A 225 9.51 15.02 9.61
N VAL A 226 9.82 14.19 10.62
CA VAL A 226 9.34 12.80 10.62
C VAL A 226 7.81 12.73 10.68
N THR A 227 7.17 13.62 11.44
CA THR A 227 5.70 13.70 11.51
C THR A 227 5.10 14.05 10.15
N TYR A 228 5.69 15.00 9.42
CA TYR A 228 5.31 15.34 8.05
C TYR A 228 5.47 14.14 7.11
N LEU A 229 6.66 13.52 7.08
CA LEU A 229 6.95 12.40 6.17
C LEU A 229 5.97 11.23 6.40
N VAL A 230 5.71 10.90 7.66
CA VAL A 230 4.78 9.82 8.01
C VAL A 230 3.35 10.19 7.66
N ALA A 231 2.88 11.39 8.01
CA ALA A 231 1.55 11.85 7.64
C ALA A 231 1.34 11.84 6.12
N PHE A 232 2.32 12.33 5.36
CA PHE A 232 2.31 12.35 3.90
C PHE A 232 2.18 10.92 3.33
N ILE A 233 3.03 9.99 3.76
CA ILE A 233 3.01 8.60 3.27
C ILE A 233 1.67 7.93 3.59
N LEU A 234 1.09 8.19 4.77
CA LEU A 234 -0.19 7.61 5.16
C LEU A 234 -1.38 8.21 4.39
N LEU A 235 -1.38 9.52 4.15
CA LEU A 235 -2.40 10.18 3.35
C LEU A 235 -2.33 9.73 1.88
N HIS A 236 -1.13 9.62 1.33
CA HIS A 236 -0.94 9.04 0.00
C HIS A 236 -1.41 7.58 -0.07
N ASN A 237 -1.12 6.78 0.97
CA ASN A 237 -1.64 5.42 1.05
C ASN A 237 -3.17 5.37 1.02
N VAL A 238 -3.87 6.32 1.65
CA VAL A 238 -5.33 6.43 1.59
C VAL A 238 -5.80 6.63 0.14
N ALA A 239 -5.20 7.55 -0.62
CA ALA A 239 -5.52 7.72 -2.05
C ALA A 239 -5.35 6.40 -2.83
N LEU A 240 -4.21 5.72 -2.63
CA LEU A 240 -3.89 4.49 -3.36
C LEU A 240 -4.81 3.31 -3.03
N ILE A 241 -5.20 3.13 -1.76
CA ILE A 241 -6.16 2.07 -1.40
C ILE A 241 -7.58 2.39 -1.89
N THR A 242 -7.97 3.66 -1.89
CA THR A 242 -9.25 4.11 -2.48
C THR A 242 -9.26 3.88 -3.99
N LYS A 243 -8.18 4.21 -4.69
CA LYS A 243 -7.97 3.92 -6.12
C LYS A 243 -8.05 2.42 -6.43
N HIS A 244 -7.43 1.59 -5.60
CA HIS A 244 -7.51 0.14 -5.73
C HIS A 244 -8.96 -0.36 -5.58
N ASP A 245 -9.72 0.14 -4.61
CA ASP A 245 -11.12 -0.23 -4.43
C ASP A 245 -12.02 0.17 -5.60
N ALA A 246 -11.78 1.35 -6.17
CA ALA A 246 -12.48 1.80 -7.38
C ALA A 246 -12.13 0.94 -8.59
N GLY A 247 -10.83 0.63 -8.76
CA GLY A 247 -10.37 -0.26 -9.82
C GLY A 247 -10.95 -1.68 -9.69
N TYR A 248 -11.07 -2.20 -8.47
CA TYR A 248 -11.66 -3.51 -8.22
C TYR A 248 -13.16 -3.54 -8.56
N ALA A 249 -13.92 -2.51 -8.18
CA ALA A 249 -15.34 -2.40 -8.52
C ALA A 249 -15.55 -2.43 -10.04
N ARG A 250 -14.77 -1.62 -10.78
CA ARG A 250 -14.82 -1.58 -12.25
C ARG A 250 -14.44 -2.92 -12.89
N LYS A 251 -13.32 -3.53 -12.45
CA LYS A 251 -12.84 -4.82 -12.97
C LYS A 251 -13.88 -5.94 -12.89
N HIS A 252 -14.74 -5.88 -11.88
CA HIS A 252 -15.75 -6.90 -11.60
C HIS A 252 -17.18 -6.44 -11.92
N GLY A 253 -17.36 -5.33 -12.65
CA GLY A 253 -18.67 -4.85 -13.09
C GLY A 253 -19.63 -4.52 -11.95
N MET A 254 -19.12 -4.11 -10.78
CA MET A 254 -19.96 -3.77 -9.65
C MET A 254 -20.70 -2.45 -9.91
N ASN A 255 -22.01 -2.40 -9.62
CA ASN A 255 -22.83 -1.18 -9.74
C ASN A 255 -22.64 -0.24 -8.53
N ARG A 256 -21.39 0.17 -8.28
CA ARG A 256 -20.99 1.10 -7.20
C ARG A 256 -19.57 1.62 -7.44
N ARG A 257 -19.23 2.80 -6.90
CA ARG A 257 -17.90 3.42 -7.12
C ARG A 257 -16.76 2.61 -6.51
N PHE A 258 -16.96 2.03 -5.33
CA PHE A 258 -15.92 1.30 -4.58
C PHE A 258 -16.36 -0.12 -4.22
N ALA A 259 -15.42 -1.07 -4.25
CA ALA A 259 -15.73 -2.45 -3.92
C ALA A 259 -16.08 -2.65 -2.43
N ARG A 260 -15.50 -1.84 -1.54
CA ARG A 260 -15.72 -1.89 -0.08
C ARG A 260 -16.02 -0.48 0.47
N GLU A 261 -17.16 0.10 0.10
CA GLU A 261 -17.54 1.50 0.46
C GLU A 261 -17.40 1.82 1.95
N GLY A 262 -17.91 0.97 2.84
CA GLY A 262 -17.77 1.18 4.29
C GLY A 262 -16.30 1.24 4.76
N LYS A 263 -15.39 0.51 4.09
CA LYS A 263 -13.95 0.59 4.38
C LYS A 263 -13.31 1.83 3.79
N VAL A 264 -13.76 2.28 2.62
CA VAL A 264 -13.30 3.54 2.05
C VAL A 264 -13.67 4.72 2.96
N GLN A 265 -14.86 4.72 3.55
CA GLN A 265 -15.26 5.71 4.57
C GLN A 265 -14.33 5.69 5.78
N GLU A 266 -13.97 4.51 6.30
CA GLU A 266 -13.00 4.39 7.39
C GLU A 266 -11.61 4.92 7.02
N TYR A 267 -11.16 4.72 5.78
CA TYR A 267 -9.87 5.24 5.29
C TYR A 267 -9.88 6.77 5.25
N HIS A 268 -10.95 7.37 4.75
CA HIS A 268 -11.09 8.82 4.63
C HIS A 268 -11.26 9.49 6.00
N LEU A 269 -11.99 8.87 6.92
CA LEU A 269 -12.03 9.31 8.31
C LEU A 269 -10.64 9.26 8.95
N GLY A 270 -9.87 8.21 8.68
CA GLY A 270 -8.47 8.11 9.07
C GLY A 270 -7.61 9.27 8.56
N ALA A 271 -7.75 9.63 7.28
CA ALA A 271 -7.07 10.76 6.69
C ALA A 271 -7.42 12.09 7.40
N ASN A 272 -8.71 12.32 7.70
CA ASN A 272 -9.14 13.49 8.47
C ASN A 272 -8.51 13.53 9.87
N ILE A 273 -8.38 12.40 10.55
CA ILE A 273 -7.72 12.33 11.87
C ILE A 273 -6.23 12.69 11.74
N ILE A 274 -5.51 12.12 10.77
CA ILE A 274 -4.10 12.45 10.51
C ILE A 274 -3.94 13.96 10.25
N LEU A 275 -4.77 14.52 9.36
CA LEU A 275 -4.73 15.93 9.00
C LEU A 275 -5.05 16.84 10.19
N ALA A 276 -6.08 16.51 10.98
CA ALA A 276 -6.44 17.28 12.16
C ALA A 276 -5.29 17.34 13.17
N HIS A 277 -4.63 16.20 13.44
CA HIS A 277 -3.46 16.16 14.30
C HIS A 277 -2.27 16.91 13.71
N PHE A 278 -1.97 16.71 12.42
CA PHE A 278 -0.89 17.42 11.75
C PHE A 278 -1.07 18.93 11.84
N HIS A 279 -2.25 19.44 11.50
CA HIS A 279 -2.55 20.87 11.58
C HIS A 279 -2.55 21.39 13.01
N TYR A 280 -3.01 20.60 13.99
CA TYR A 280 -2.93 20.96 15.40
C TYR A 280 -1.47 21.10 15.89
N CYS A 281 -0.61 20.12 15.58
CA CYS A 281 0.81 20.13 15.94
C CYS A 281 1.58 21.28 15.28
N ASN A 282 1.16 21.72 14.10
CA ASN A 282 1.75 22.82 13.35
C ASN A 282 1.05 24.18 13.60
N LYS A 283 0.15 24.29 14.58
CA LYS A 283 -0.45 25.61 14.90
C LYS A 283 0.64 26.57 15.36
N GLY A 284 0.86 27.63 14.59
CA GLY A 284 1.84 28.70 14.88
C GLY A 284 3.22 28.48 14.26
N VAL A 285 3.51 27.32 13.68
CA VAL A 285 4.72 27.06 12.90
C VAL A 285 4.27 26.41 11.61
N ALA A 286 4.44 27.10 10.48
CA ALA A 286 4.04 26.61 9.16
C ALA A 286 5.28 26.37 8.29
N PRO A 287 6.02 25.25 8.45
CA PRO A 287 7.30 25.07 7.77
C PRO A 287 7.24 25.07 6.24
N PHE A 288 6.05 24.92 5.65
CA PHE A 288 5.85 25.03 4.21
C PHE A 288 5.22 26.36 3.76
N SER A 289 4.95 27.30 4.67
CA SER A 289 4.57 28.66 4.29
C SER A 289 5.82 29.49 3.98
N ASP A 290 5.62 30.57 3.23
CA ASP A 290 6.66 31.53 2.91
C ASP A 290 7.06 32.38 4.14
N GLU A 291 6.24 32.37 5.20
CA GLU A 291 6.47 33.10 6.45
C GLU A 291 7.47 32.39 7.40
N CYS A 292 7.70 31.09 7.21
CA CYS A 292 8.60 30.33 8.09
C CYS A 292 10.05 30.46 7.63
N GLU A 293 10.88 31.14 8.43
CA GLU A 293 12.29 31.31 8.12
C GLU A 293 13.08 30.01 8.28
N ASP A 294 14.08 29.81 7.44
CA ASP A 294 14.94 28.62 7.54
C ASP A 294 15.75 28.61 8.84
N GLN A 295 15.97 29.78 9.45
CA GLN A 295 16.64 29.89 10.75
C GLN A 295 15.81 29.22 11.86
N ASP A 296 14.48 29.35 11.83
CA ASP A 296 13.60 28.69 12.78
C ASP A 296 13.63 27.18 12.62
N LEU A 297 13.66 26.70 11.36
CA LEU A 297 13.77 25.26 11.06
C LEU A 297 15.10 24.66 11.52
N ARG A 298 16.21 25.39 11.36
CA ARG A 298 17.52 24.96 11.89
C ARG A 298 17.53 24.95 13.41
N THR A 299 16.97 25.98 14.04
CA THR A 299 17.10 26.18 15.50
C THR A 299 16.13 25.31 16.28
N LEU A 300 14.85 25.27 15.88
CA LEU A 300 13.79 24.56 16.61
C LEU A 300 13.66 23.10 16.17
N ALA A 301 13.73 22.84 14.87
CA ALA A 301 13.55 21.50 14.31
C ALA A 301 14.88 20.74 14.07
N HIS A 302 16.03 21.38 14.31
CA HIS A 302 17.37 20.80 14.15
C HIS A 302 17.60 20.19 12.76
N LEU A 303 17.10 20.86 11.72
CA LEU A 303 17.28 20.42 10.34
C LEU A 303 18.67 20.82 9.83
N ASP A 304 19.35 19.88 9.17
CA ASP A 304 20.57 20.13 8.41
C ASP A 304 20.27 20.75 7.04
N GLU A 305 21.32 21.12 6.30
CA GLU A 305 21.17 21.81 5.02
C GLU A 305 20.42 20.99 3.97
N ASP A 306 20.64 19.68 3.92
CA ASP A 306 19.95 18.78 2.99
C ASP A 306 18.43 18.75 3.27
N LYS A 307 18.05 18.67 4.56
CA LYS A 307 16.65 18.74 4.99
C LYS A 307 16.03 20.10 4.73
N ILE A 308 16.78 21.20 4.89
CA ILE A 308 16.30 22.55 4.54
C ILE A 308 16.08 22.68 3.03
N GLN A 309 16.98 22.15 2.21
CA GLN A 309 16.82 22.15 0.75
C GLN A 309 15.57 21.35 0.34
N PHE A 310 15.32 20.21 0.99
CA PHE A 310 14.08 19.45 0.80
C PHE A 310 12.83 20.28 1.11
N VAL A 311 12.83 21.03 2.22
CA VAL A 311 11.70 21.90 2.59
C VAL A 311 11.49 23.00 1.55
N ARG A 312 12.55 23.70 1.13
CA ARG A 312 12.47 24.74 0.08
C ARG A 312 11.93 24.18 -1.24
N ALA A 313 12.41 23.02 -1.67
CA ALA A 313 11.93 22.35 -2.87
C ALA A 313 10.45 21.97 -2.75
N THR A 314 10.02 21.54 -1.56
CA THR A 314 8.61 21.23 -1.26
C THR A 314 7.75 22.49 -1.35
N ARG A 315 8.15 23.61 -0.72
CA ARG A 315 7.46 24.92 -0.82
C ARG A 315 7.24 25.32 -2.28
N ALA A 316 8.31 25.29 -3.08
CA ALA A 316 8.25 25.63 -4.50
C ALA A 316 7.34 24.68 -5.30
N TYR A 317 7.27 23.40 -4.96
CA TYR A 317 6.36 22.46 -5.59
C TYR A 317 4.90 22.76 -5.25
N VAL A 318 4.61 22.98 -3.97
CA VAL A 318 3.27 23.29 -3.46
C VAL A 318 2.72 24.55 -4.11
N GLN A 319 3.51 25.63 -4.16
CA GLN A 319 3.07 26.90 -4.77
C GLN A 319 2.73 26.73 -6.25
N ARG A 320 3.53 25.97 -7.00
CA ARG A 320 3.27 25.69 -8.43
C ARG A 320 1.97 24.91 -8.68
N HIS A 321 1.57 24.04 -7.76
CA HIS A 321 0.41 23.13 -7.93
C HIS A 321 -0.82 23.54 -7.12
N LYS A 322 -0.79 24.67 -6.41
CA LYS A 322 -1.85 25.09 -5.48
C LYS A 322 -3.23 25.11 -6.13
N ARG A 323 -3.36 25.74 -7.29
CA ARG A 323 -4.63 25.85 -8.04
C ARG A 323 -5.14 24.50 -8.52
N ASP A 324 -4.25 23.65 -9.03
CA ASP A 324 -4.62 22.31 -9.52
C ASP A 324 -5.14 21.43 -8.39
N TRP A 325 -4.47 21.49 -7.23
CA TRP A 325 -4.89 20.75 -6.04
C TRP A 325 -6.22 21.28 -5.46
N GLU A 326 -6.48 22.58 -5.51
CA GLU A 326 -7.78 23.14 -5.13
C GLU A 326 -8.91 22.60 -6.02
N GLN A 327 -8.71 22.57 -7.34
CA GLN A 327 -9.69 22.04 -8.29
C GLN A 327 -9.90 20.54 -8.11
N LEU A 328 -8.82 19.77 -7.96
CA LEU A 328 -8.84 18.34 -7.69
C LEU A 328 -9.66 18.01 -6.45
N ARG A 329 -9.48 18.81 -5.38
CA ARG A 329 -10.26 18.65 -4.15
C ARG A 329 -11.72 19.02 -4.34
N ALA A 330 -12.02 20.07 -5.10
CA ALA A 330 -13.40 20.49 -5.40
C ALA A 330 -14.18 19.43 -6.21
N ARG A 331 -13.48 18.65 -7.06
CA ARG A 331 -14.09 17.58 -7.88
C ARG A 331 -14.27 16.25 -7.13
N GLY A 332 -13.77 16.11 -5.91
CA GLY A 332 -13.88 14.85 -5.16
C GLY A 332 -13.11 13.68 -5.80
N GLU A 333 -11.96 13.96 -6.39
CA GLU A 333 -11.07 12.96 -7.01
C GLU A 333 -10.27 12.18 -5.94
N TYR A 334 -10.97 11.46 -5.06
CA TYR A 334 -10.39 10.75 -3.90
C TYR A 334 -9.31 9.71 -4.26
N GLU A 335 -9.35 9.18 -5.49
CA GLU A 335 -8.41 8.22 -6.03
C GLU A 335 -7.09 8.85 -6.53
N ASN A 336 -7.03 10.19 -6.60
CA ASN A 336 -5.85 10.90 -7.06
C ASN A 336 -4.77 10.95 -5.96
N ASP A 337 -3.52 10.68 -6.35
CA ASP A 337 -2.37 10.61 -5.45
C ASP A 337 -2.21 11.87 -4.60
N PHE A 338 -2.61 13.03 -5.12
CA PHE A 338 -2.51 14.33 -4.44
C PHE A 338 -3.74 14.76 -3.63
N TYR A 339 -4.86 14.02 -3.67
CA TYR A 339 -6.11 14.45 -3.01
C TYR A 339 -5.95 14.67 -1.51
N PHE A 340 -5.42 13.67 -0.80
CA PHE A 340 -5.26 13.75 0.65
C PHE A 340 -3.99 14.49 1.05
N VAL A 341 -2.87 14.27 0.36
CA VAL A 341 -1.58 14.92 0.71
C VAL A 341 -1.60 16.42 0.49
N SER A 342 -2.32 16.93 -0.51
CA SER A 342 -2.39 18.38 -0.77
C SER A 342 -3.01 19.16 0.40
N GLN A 343 -3.80 18.48 1.25
CA GLN A 343 -4.43 19.08 2.42
C GLN A 343 -3.46 19.33 3.58
N LEU A 344 -2.25 18.73 3.56
CA LEU A 344 -1.18 19.08 4.51
C LEU A 344 -0.72 20.54 4.37
N PHE A 345 -0.93 21.12 3.19
CA PHE A 345 -0.47 22.47 2.84
C PHE A 345 -1.62 23.50 2.86
N ASP A 346 -2.78 23.13 3.40
CA ASP A 346 -3.93 24.02 3.53
C ASP A 346 -3.89 24.74 4.89
N GLU A 347 -3.59 26.03 4.88
CA GLU A 347 -3.49 26.86 6.10
C GLU A 347 -4.82 26.97 6.86
N LYS A 348 -5.95 26.87 6.15
CA LYS A 348 -7.30 26.97 6.72
C LYS A 348 -8.01 25.62 6.63
N TRP A 349 -7.26 24.56 6.85
CA TRP A 349 -7.79 23.20 6.76
C TRP A 349 -8.95 22.98 7.72
N HIS A 350 -9.98 22.32 7.21
CA HIS A 350 -11.10 21.80 7.99
C HIS A 350 -11.38 20.35 7.59
N PRO A 351 -11.94 19.52 8.50
CA PRO A 351 -12.37 18.17 8.15
C PRO A 351 -13.31 18.19 6.94
N ARG A 352 -13.11 17.23 6.03
CA ARG A 352 -13.95 17.10 4.83
C ARG A 352 -14.85 15.88 4.95
N ASN A 353 -16.14 16.08 4.72
CA ASN A 353 -17.06 14.96 4.51
C ASN A 353 -16.84 14.43 3.11
N THR A 354 -16.53 13.14 3.00
CA THR A 354 -16.42 12.48 1.71
C THR A 354 -17.75 11.80 1.43
N VAL A 355 -18.49 12.29 0.45
CA VAL A 355 -19.82 11.81 0.07
C VAL A 355 -19.73 11.24 -1.35
N TRP A 356 -20.27 10.05 -1.58
CA TRP A 356 -20.37 9.42 -2.90
C TRP A 356 -21.59 8.53 -2.98
#